data_AF-A0A2S2PJM2-F1
#
_entry.id   AF-A0A2S2PJM2-F1
#
_cell.length_a   1.000
_cell.length_b   1.000
_cell.length_c   1.000
_cell.angle_alpha   90.00
_cell.angle_beta   90.00
_cell.angle_gamma   90.00
#
_symmetry.space_group_name_H-M   'P 1'
#
loop_
_entity.id
_entity.type
_entity.pdbx_description
1 polymer ?
#
loop_
_entity_poly.entity_id
_entity_poly.type
_entity_poly.pdbx_seq_one_letter_code
_entity_poly.pdbx_strand_id
1 'polypeptide(L)'
;EIVSGLSTFIMGICLAFNPDTVDNFKKDSLRHLITKRIGFETFVDKLNDVSRNESYTRASKHPQPTAQDSNSLLLDYEFCKLFKMLEGMIMRALNTLPGQDDSEKLVTNQKLIEELNATVDSLKNELSEKTNRIEELCRLANDFRDDTDRIKTELFKLQENHMLLIQAYQLKENELESYRRLLEMHGIWQNENPIVNQQQEPMVNATPVAGELPPIAEALSPLQQQQQYPHEDGTMAHQRTLEESFRNDLNV
;
A
#
# COMPACT_ATOMS: atom_id res chain seq x y z
N GLU A 1 8.29 54.40 -31.13
CA GLU A 1 7.18 53.43 -30.94
C GLU A 1 7.70 52.09 -30.43
N ILE A 2 8.56 51.38 -31.17
CA ILE A 2 9.05 50.06 -30.71
C ILE A 2 9.80 50.09 -29.37
N VAL A 3 10.68 51.08 -29.15
CA VAL A 3 11.43 51.19 -27.88
C VAL A 3 10.52 51.41 -26.67
N SER A 4 9.46 52.21 -26.82
CA SER A 4 8.47 52.38 -25.75
C SER A 4 7.70 51.09 -25.50
N GLY A 5 7.32 50.34 -26.54
CA GLY A 5 6.66 49.06 -26.36
C GLY A 5 7.55 48.01 -25.69
N LEU A 6 8.83 47.93 -26.07
CA LEU A 6 9.81 47.08 -25.40
C LEU A 6 10.04 47.49 -23.94
N SER A 7 10.05 48.79 -23.65
CA SER A 7 10.17 49.28 -22.27
C SER A 7 8.95 48.90 -21.42
N THR A 8 7.75 49.01 -21.99
CA THR A 8 6.50 48.55 -21.37
C THR A 8 6.51 47.04 -21.15
N PHE A 9 7.04 46.27 -22.11
CA PHE A 9 7.18 44.82 -21.98
C PHE A 9 8.08 44.43 -20.81
N ILE A 10 9.26 45.04 -20.68
CA ILE A 10 10.15 44.82 -19.53
C ILE A 10 9.46 45.16 -18.21
N MET A 11 8.74 46.29 -18.14
CA MET A 11 7.97 46.66 -16.96
C MET A 11 6.88 45.63 -16.63
N GLY A 12 6.23 45.08 -17.66
CA GLY A 12 5.27 43.99 -17.53
C GLY A 12 5.90 42.70 -16.99
N ILE A 13 7.08 42.31 -17.45
CA ILE A 13 7.83 41.16 -16.92
C ILE A 13 8.15 41.38 -15.44
N CYS A 14 8.66 42.57 -15.08
CA CYS A 14 8.93 42.94 -13.69
C CYS A 14 7.69 42.87 -12.80
N LEU A 15 6.49 43.09 -13.34
CA LEU A 15 5.24 42.92 -12.61
C LEU A 15 4.85 41.44 -12.51
N ALA A 16 4.83 40.71 -13.64
CA ALA A 16 4.31 39.35 -13.71
C ALA A 16 5.15 38.34 -12.92
N PHE A 17 6.47 38.51 -12.92
CA PHE A 17 7.42 37.58 -12.31
C PHE A 17 8.13 38.16 -11.08
N ASN A 18 7.53 39.16 -10.44
CA ASN A 18 8.08 39.71 -9.21
C ASN A 18 7.93 38.70 -8.05
N PRO A 19 9.00 38.35 -7.31
CA PRO A 19 8.90 37.50 -6.13
C PRO A 19 8.52 38.27 -4.85
N ASP A 20 8.23 39.57 -4.93
CA ASP A 20 7.87 40.45 -3.82
C ASP A 20 8.95 40.59 -2.73
N THR A 21 10.22 40.38 -3.09
CA THR A 21 11.36 40.41 -2.17
C THR A 21 11.95 41.80 -1.95
N VAL A 22 11.68 42.76 -2.84
CA VAL A 22 12.23 44.13 -2.75
C VAL A 22 11.15 45.08 -2.25
N ASP A 23 11.41 45.69 -1.09
CA ASP A 23 10.51 46.69 -0.52
C ASP A 23 10.30 47.88 -1.46
N ASN A 24 9.10 48.45 -1.43
CA ASN A 24 8.61 49.53 -2.31
C ASN A 24 8.44 49.15 -3.80
N PHE A 25 8.91 47.98 -4.24
CA PHE A 25 8.77 47.48 -5.61
C PHE A 25 8.07 46.12 -5.67
N LYS A 26 7.16 45.86 -4.74
CA LYS A 26 6.26 44.69 -4.77
C LYS A 26 5.24 44.82 -5.91
N LYS A 27 4.60 43.71 -6.31
CA LYS A 27 3.60 43.63 -7.39
C LYS A 27 2.54 44.72 -7.25
N ASP A 28 1.99 44.92 -6.06
CA ASP A 28 0.95 45.93 -5.83
C ASP A 28 1.46 47.35 -6.02
N SER A 29 2.69 47.65 -5.57
CA SER A 29 3.32 48.96 -5.77
C SER A 29 3.60 49.21 -7.26
N LEU A 30 4.09 48.21 -7.99
CA LEU A 30 4.33 48.31 -9.44
C LEU A 30 3.03 48.48 -10.23
N ARG A 31 2.01 47.66 -9.92
CA ARG A 31 0.66 47.78 -10.51
C ARG A 31 0.08 49.17 -10.27
N HIS A 32 0.18 49.65 -9.03
CA HIS A 32 -0.28 50.99 -8.68
C HIS A 32 0.46 52.07 -9.48
N LEU A 33 1.79 51.96 -9.60
CA LEU A 33 2.60 52.87 -10.40
C LEU A 33 2.17 52.89 -11.86
N ILE A 34 1.98 51.72 -12.48
CA ILE A 34 1.51 51.59 -13.87
C ILE A 34 0.14 52.26 -14.02
N THR A 35 -0.84 51.87 -13.20
CA THR A 35 -2.21 52.38 -13.31
C THR A 35 -2.31 53.88 -13.06
N LYS A 36 -1.52 54.43 -12.13
CA LYS A 36 -1.59 55.86 -11.77
C LYS A 36 -0.72 56.77 -12.62
N ARG A 37 0.45 56.32 -13.08
CA ARG A 37 1.40 57.17 -13.82
C ARG A 37 1.32 57.00 -15.33
N ILE A 38 1.00 55.79 -15.80
CA ILE A 38 0.94 55.46 -17.22
C ILE A 38 -0.53 55.40 -17.66
N GLY A 39 -1.37 54.79 -16.82
CA GLY A 39 -2.74 54.45 -17.18
C GLY A 39 -2.81 53.08 -17.82
N PHE A 40 -3.86 52.32 -17.47
CA PHE A 40 -4.03 50.94 -17.93
C PHE A 40 -4.11 50.85 -19.46
N GLU A 41 -5.01 51.60 -20.09
CA GLU A 41 -5.18 51.61 -21.55
C GLU A 41 -3.87 51.97 -22.27
N THR A 42 -3.21 53.04 -21.83
CA THR A 42 -1.92 53.47 -22.39
C THR A 42 -0.84 52.40 -22.27
N PHE A 43 -0.82 51.64 -21.16
CA PHE A 43 0.12 50.54 -20.98
C PHE A 43 -0.15 49.44 -22.00
N VAL A 44 -1.41 49.03 -22.15
CA VAL A 44 -1.83 47.99 -23.10
C VAL A 44 -1.53 48.41 -24.53
N ASP A 45 -1.87 49.63 -24.91
CA ASP A 45 -1.59 50.17 -26.25
C ASP A 45 -0.10 50.17 -26.56
N LYS A 46 0.74 50.66 -25.63
CA LYS A 46 2.20 50.64 -25.82
C LYS A 46 2.74 49.22 -25.88
N LEU A 47 2.21 48.27 -25.10
CA LEU A 47 2.62 46.88 -25.17
C LEU A 47 2.33 46.30 -26.56
N ASN A 48 1.14 46.60 -27.11
CA ASN A 48 0.72 46.19 -28.44
C ASN A 48 1.55 46.80 -29.57
N ASP A 49 2.24 47.94 -29.35
CA ASP A 49 3.15 48.52 -30.35
C ASP A 49 4.27 47.55 -30.77
N VAL A 50 4.64 46.60 -29.91
CA VAL A 50 5.67 45.59 -30.21
C VAL A 50 5.16 44.64 -31.31
N SER A 51 3.98 44.05 -31.14
CA SER A 51 3.43 43.09 -32.09
C SER A 51 2.92 43.74 -33.37
N ARG A 52 2.53 45.02 -33.33
CA ARG A 52 2.16 45.83 -34.51
C ARG A 52 3.36 46.27 -35.35
N ASN A 53 4.58 46.22 -34.82
CA ASN A 53 5.76 46.65 -35.54
C ASN A 53 6.07 45.75 -36.75
N GLU A 54 6.46 46.34 -37.88
CA GLU A 54 6.80 45.59 -39.09
C GLU A 54 7.97 44.62 -38.88
N SER A 55 8.94 44.99 -38.04
CA SER A 55 10.09 44.13 -37.70
C SER A 55 9.62 42.86 -36.98
N TYR A 56 8.62 42.98 -36.10
CA TYR A 56 8.03 41.84 -35.40
C TYR A 56 7.33 40.90 -36.40
N THR A 57 6.49 41.45 -37.29
CA THR A 57 5.75 40.68 -38.29
C THR A 57 6.68 39.91 -39.24
N ARG A 58 7.87 40.46 -39.52
CA ARG A 58 8.90 39.83 -40.34
C ARG A 58 9.64 38.74 -39.57
N ALA A 59 10.14 39.08 -38.38
CA ALA A 59 10.94 38.20 -37.54
C ALA A 59 10.14 36.99 -37.04
N SER A 60 8.83 37.12 -36.80
CA SER A 60 7.99 36.04 -36.26
C SER A 60 7.68 34.90 -37.24
N LYS A 61 7.99 35.05 -38.54
CA LYS A 61 7.61 34.09 -39.58
C LYS A 61 8.56 32.90 -39.70
N HIS A 62 9.86 33.13 -39.58
CA HIS A 62 10.86 32.09 -39.77
C HIS A 62 12.07 32.30 -38.86
N PRO A 63 12.68 31.23 -38.31
CA PRO A 63 13.90 31.34 -37.50
C PRO A 63 15.10 31.94 -38.24
N GLN A 64 15.13 31.83 -39.57
CA GLN A 64 16.22 32.36 -40.38
C GLN A 64 16.03 33.86 -40.63
N PRO A 65 17.01 34.71 -40.31
CA PRO A 65 16.93 36.14 -40.58
C PRO A 65 16.87 36.43 -42.09
N THR A 66 15.79 37.03 -42.57
CA THR A 66 15.62 37.42 -43.99
C THR A 66 15.78 38.92 -44.18
N ALA A 67 16.84 39.50 -43.60
CA ALA A 67 17.12 40.94 -43.68
C ALA A 67 17.73 41.31 -45.03
N GLN A 68 17.29 42.42 -45.61
CA GLN A 68 17.86 42.98 -46.84
C GLN A 68 18.95 44.01 -46.55
N ASP A 69 18.89 44.65 -45.38
CA ASP A 69 19.84 45.65 -44.90
C ASP A 69 19.92 45.64 -43.36
N SER A 70 20.97 46.25 -42.80
CA SER A 70 21.24 46.25 -41.35
C SER A 70 20.12 46.88 -40.51
N ASN A 71 19.33 47.80 -41.07
CA ASN A 71 18.24 48.45 -40.32
C ASN A 71 17.03 47.52 -40.16
N SER A 72 16.97 46.42 -40.91
CA SER A 72 15.89 45.43 -40.84
C SER A 72 16.12 44.29 -39.81
N LEU A 73 17.26 44.32 -39.08
CA LEU A 73 17.65 43.33 -38.07
C LEU A 73 17.37 43.82 -36.63
N LEU A 74 16.14 44.27 -36.35
CA LEU A 74 15.81 44.83 -35.03
C LEU A 74 15.35 43.77 -34.01
N LEU A 75 14.56 42.79 -34.44
CA LEU A 75 13.99 41.74 -33.58
C LEU A 75 14.32 40.36 -34.17
N ASP A 76 14.48 39.37 -33.30
CA ASP A 76 14.69 37.98 -33.70
C ASP A 76 13.44 37.11 -33.46
N TYR A 77 13.45 35.92 -34.06
CA TYR A 77 12.34 34.99 -34.03
C TYR A 77 12.00 34.46 -32.62
N GLU A 78 13.02 34.21 -31.79
CA GLU A 78 12.83 33.68 -30.44
C GLU A 78 12.30 34.77 -29.50
N PHE A 79 12.73 36.03 -29.67
CA PHE A 79 12.11 37.17 -29.02
C PHE A 79 10.61 37.27 -29.36
N CYS A 80 10.23 37.13 -30.64
CA CYS A 80 8.81 37.17 -31.03
C CYS A 80 7.99 36.08 -30.35
N LYS A 81 8.53 34.85 -30.24
CA LYS A 81 7.89 33.76 -29.49
C LYS A 81 7.75 34.09 -28.01
N LEU A 82 8.82 34.59 -27.39
CA LEU A 82 8.84 34.96 -25.99
C LEU A 82 7.80 36.03 -25.70
N PHE A 83 7.77 37.10 -26.51
CA PHE A 83 6.80 38.18 -26.38
C PHE A 83 5.37 37.64 -26.43
N LYS A 84 5.04 36.84 -27.46
CA LYS A 84 3.70 36.23 -27.61
C LYS A 84 3.29 35.37 -26.41
N MET A 85 4.23 34.62 -25.83
CA MET A 85 3.99 33.80 -24.65
C MET A 85 3.72 34.65 -23.40
N LEU A 86 4.53 35.69 -23.21
CA LEU A 86 4.50 36.49 -21.98
C LEU A 86 3.44 37.59 -21.99
N GLU A 87 3.02 38.09 -23.16
CA GLU A 87 1.99 39.14 -23.30
C GLU A 87 0.72 38.80 -22.50
N GLY A 88 0.19 37.58 -22.66
CA GLY A 88 -0.98 37.12 -21.91
C GLY A 88 -0.74 37.03 -20.41
N MET A 89 0.46 36.61 -19.98
CA MET A 89 0.82 36.52 -18.56
C MET A 89 0.93 37.91 -17.92
N ILE A 90 1.51 38.87 -18.64
CA ILE A 90 1.59 40.28 -18.24
C ILE A 90 0.20 40.88 -18.12
N MET A 91 -0.68 40.63 -19.10
CA MET A 91 -2.06 41.11 -19.05
C MET A 91 -2.83 40.52 -17.87
N ARG A 92 -2.70 39.22 -17.60
CA ARG A 92 -3.28 38.62 -16.38
C ARG A 92 -2.72 39.30 -15.13
N ALA A 93 -1.40 39.38 -15.02
CA ALA A 93 -0.73 39.97 -13.88
C ALA A 93 -1.15 41.41 -13.64
N LEU A 94 -1.46 42.21 -14.67
CA LEU A 94 -1.95 43.59 -14.55
C LEU A 94 -3.42 43.69 -14.12
N ASN A 95 -4.25 42.71 -14.49
CA ASN A 95 -5.67 42.66 -14.14
C ASN A 95 -5.98 41.96 -12.81
N THR A 96 -5.04 41.16 -12.26
CA THR A 96 -5.22 40.47 -10.98
C THR A 96 -5.46 41.44 -9.81
N LEU A 97 -6.51 41.25 -9.03
CA LEU A 97 -6.74 42.05 -7.83
C LEU A 97 -5.72 41.69 -6.72
N PRO A 98 -5.37 42.63 -5.82
CA PRO A 98 -4.51 42.34 -4.66
C PRO A 98 -5.08 41.16 -3.86
N GLY A 99 -4.26 40.14 -3.61
CA GLY A 99 -4.66 38.92 -2.87
C GLY A 99 -5.25 37.78 -3.72
N GLN A 100 -5.29 37.92 -5.05
CA GLN A 100 -5.72 36.87 -5.98
C GLN A 100 -4.55 36.33 -6.82
N ASP A 101 -3.33 36.32 -6.26
CA ASP A 101 -2.15 35.83 -6.98
C ASP A 101 -2.15 34.29 -7.02
N ASP A 102 -2.24 33.72 -8.22
CA ASP A 102 -2.16 32.28 -8.45
C ASP A 102 -0.83 31.69 -7.94
N SER A 103 0.21 32.53 -7.78
CA SER A 103 1.51 32.13 -7.25
C SER A 103 1.46 31.65 -5.80
N GLU A 104 0.65 32.29 -4.93
CA GLU A 104 0.54 31.88 -3.53
C GLU A 104 -0.17 30.52 -3.43
N LYS A 105 -1.21 30.32 -4.24
CA LYS A 105 -1.91 29.02 -4.38
C LYS A 105 -0.98 27.93 -4.92
N LEU A 106 -0.08 28.27 -5.84
CA LEU A 106 0.91 27.33 -6.36
C LEU A 106 1.85 26.85 -5.25
N VAL A 107 2.36 27.78 -4.42
CA VAL A 107 3.23 27.47 -3.28
C VAL A 107 2.51 26.65 -2.22
N THR A 108 1.25 26.94 -1.91
CA THR A 108 0.47 26.13 -0.96
C THR A 108 0.20 24.72 -1.50
N ASN A 109 -0.12 24.61 -2.78
CA ASN A 109 -0.31 23.30 -3.42
C ASN A 109 0.99 22.48 -3.44
N GLN A 110 2.14 23.13 -3.69
CA GLN A 110 3.45 22.49 -3.62
C GLN A 110 3.72 21.88 -2.24
N LYS A 111 3.45 22.64 -1.17
CA LYS A 111 3.58 22.16 0.22
C LYS A 111 2.64 21.00 0.53
N LEU A 112 1.38 21.08 0.07
CA LEU A 112 0.41 20.00 0.25
C LEU A 112 0.87 18.71 -0.47
N ILE A 113 1.43 18.84 -1.67
CA ILE A 113 2.00 17.71 -2.42
C ILE A 113 3.16 17.08 -1.64
N GLU A 114 4.05 17.89 -1.06
CA GLU A 114 5.16 17.40 -0.24
C GLU A 114 4.66 16.62 1.00
N GLU A 115 3.62 17.14 1.67
CA GLU A 115 3.00 16.48 2.83
C GLU A 115 2.30 15.16 2.45
N LEU A 116 1.57 15.16 1.33
CA LEU A 116 0.95 13.95 0.78
C LEU A 116 1.99 12.90 0.41
N ASN A 117 3.11 13.29 -0.21
CA ASN A 117 4.19 12.37 -0.54
C ASN A 117 4.83 11.75 0.71
N ALA A 118 5.08 12.56 1.75
CA ALA A 118 5.58 12.05 3.03
C ALA A 118 4.63 11.03 3.67
N THR A 119 3.32 11.30 3.59
CA THR A 119 2.28 10.37 4.07
C THR A 119 2.27 9.06 3.29
N VAL A 120 2.35 9.14 1.95
CA VAL A 120 2.42 7.96 1.08
C VAL A 120 3.65 7.10 1.40
N ASP A 121 4.81 7.72 1.62
CA ASP A 121 6.03 6.98 1.96
C ASP A 121 5.92 6.31 3.34
N SER A 122 5.29 6.98 4.32
CA SER A 122 4.97 6.38 5.62
C SER A 122 4.07 5.15 5.48
N LEU A 123 2.99 5.27 4.70
CA LEU A 123 2.04 4.17 4.47
C LEU A 123 2.69 3.00 3.72
N LYS A 124 3.58 3.26 2.75
CA LYS A 124 4.35 2.21 2.06
C LYS A 124 5.25 1.44 3.01
N ASN A 125 5.93 2.15 3.93
CA ASN A 125 6.79 1.51 4.92
C ASN A 125 5.98 0.63 5.86
N GLU A 126 4.85 1.12 6.38
CA GLU A 126 3.96 0.32 7.23
C GLU A 126 3.43 -0.91 6.49
N LEU A 127 3.00 -0.76 5.22
CA LEU A 127 2.55 -1.88 4.41
C LEU A 127 3.64 -2.93 4.22
N SER A 128 4.88 -2.51 3.98
CA SER A 128 6.03 -3.43 3.87
C SER A 128 6.27 -4.17 5.19
N GLU A 129 6.20 -3.49 6.32
CA GLU A 129 6.40 -4.11 7.65
C GLU A 129 5.30 -5.14 7.95
N LYS A 130 4.02 -4.79 7.68
CA LYS A 130 2.89 -5.71 7.84
C LYS A 130 3.02 -6.93 6.92
N THR A 131 3.47 -6.73 5.69
CA THR A 131 3.70 -7.82 4.73
C THR A 131 4.77 -8.79 5.24
N ASN A 132 5.90 -8.27 5.70
CA ASN A 132 6.97 -9.08 6.30
C ASN A 132 6.48 -9.85 7.52
N ARG A 133 5.64 -9.23 8.36
CA ARG A 133 5.07 -9.89 9.54
C ARG A 133 4.12 -11.02 9.17
N ILE A 134 3.30 -10.85 8.12
CA ILE A 134 2.42 -11.90 7.61
C ILE A 134 3.25 -13.08 7.10
N GLU A 135 4.30 -12.82 6.32
CA GLU A 135 5.19 -13.88 5.83
C GLU A 135 5.83 -14.69 6.97
N GLU A 136 6.31 -14.01 8.02
CA GLU A 136 6.86 -14.65 9.20
C GLU A 136 5.83 -15.53 9.92
N LEU A 137 4.61 -15.02 10.13
CA LEU A 137 3.52 -15.76 10.76
C LEU A 137 3.11 -16.98 9.93
N CYS A 138 3.05 -16.85 8.61
CA CYS A 138 2.79 -17.96 7.71
C CYS A 138 3.88 -19.03 7.80
N ARG A 139 5.16 -18.64 7.91
CA ARG A 139 6.27 -19.58 8.11
C ARG A 139 6.12 -20.35 9.43
N LEU A 140 5.89 -19.64 10.54
CA LEU A 140 5.70 -20.26 11.85
C LEU A 140 4.49 -21.21 11.88
N ALA A 141 3.38 -20.82 11.24
CA ALA A 141 2.20 -21.68 11.14
C ALA A 141 2.48 -22.98 10.38
N ASN A 142 3.28 -22.92 9.31
CA ASN A 142 3.72 -24.12 8.59
C ASN A 142 4.66 -24.98 9.45
N ASP A 143 5.63 -24.38 10.14
CA ASP A 143 6.56 -25.11 11.03
C ASP A 143 5.77 -25.87 12.12
N PHE A 144 4.79 -25.22 12.76
CA PHE A 144 3.93 -25.86 13.76
C PHE A 144 3.03 -26.96 13.18
N ARG A 145 2.55 -26.79 11.94
CA ARG A 145 1.77 -27.82 11.25
C ARG A 145 2.62 -29.07 11.02
N ASP A 146 3.84 -28.89 10.51
CA ASP A 146 4.76 -29.98 10.21
C ASP A 146 5.19 -30.71 11.51
N ASP A 147 5.44 -29.96 12.59
CA ASP A 147 5.69 -30.53 13.92
C ASP A 147 4.49 -31.35 14.43
N THR A 148 3.27 -30.84 14.24
CA THR A 148 2.04 -31.54 14.62
C THR A 148 1.89 -32.86 13.87
N ASP A 149 2.15 -32.87 12.57
CA ASP A 149 2.06 -34.08 11.75
C ASP A 149 3.17 -35.09 12.09
N ARG A 150 4.38 -34.61 12.42
CA ARG A 150 5.45 -35.46 12.95
C ARG A 150 5.04 -36.12 14.27
N ILE A 151 4.51 -35.35 15.22
CA ILE A 151 4.08 -35.87 16.54
C ILE A 151 2.94 -36.88 16.37
N LYS A 152 1.95 -36.59 15.52
CA LYS A 152 0.87 -37.55 15.22
C LYS A 152 1.42 -38.87 14.67
N THR A 153 2.39 -38.81 13.76
CA THR A 153 3.01 -40.01 13.19
C THR A 153 3.73 -40.84 14.26
N GLU A 154 4.49 -40.20 15.14
CA GLU A 154 5.17 -40.89 16.25
C GLU A 154 4.16 -41.47 17.25
N LEU A 155 3.05 -40.76 17.51
CA LEU A 155 1.97 -41.27 18.35
C LEU A 155 1.36 -42.55 17.77
N PHE A 156 1.07 -42.58 16.46
CA PHE A 156 0.53 -43.77 15.81
C PHE A 156 1.49 -44.96 15.89
N LYS A 157 2.79 -44.75 15.65
CA LYS A 157 3.82 -45.80 15.80
C LYS A 157 3.86 -46.34 17.23
N LEU A 158 3.79 -45.45 18.23
CA LEU A 158 3.84 -45.86 19.63
C LEU A 158 2.58 -46.65 20.02
N GLN A 159 1.41 -46.25 19.52
CA GLN A 159 0.16 -46.99 19.70
C GLN A 159 0.20 -48.38 19.06
N GLU A 160 0.76 -48.50 17.86
CA GLU A 160 0.97 -49.79 17.19
C GLU A 160 1.90 -50.70 18.00
N ASN A 161 3.05 -50.17 18.45
CA ASN A 161 3.98 -50.90 19.31
C ASN A 161 3.33 -51.35 20.62
N HIS A 162 2.50 -50.50 21.24
CA HIS A 162 1.76 -50.82 22.45
C HIS A 162 0.76 -51.97 22.22
N MET A 163 0.06 -51.97 21.08
CA MET A 163 -0.85 -53.04 20.68
C MET A 163 -0.13 -54.39 20.54
N LEU A 164 1.02 -54.40 19.84
CA LEU A 164 1.85 -55.59 19.68
C LEU A 164 2.35 -56.12 21.03
N LEU A 165 2.74 -55.21 21.92
CA LEU A 165 3.20 -55.56 23.25
C LEU A 165 2.08 -56.21 24.08
N ILE A 166 0.87 -55.65 24.06
CA ILE A 166 -0.32 -56.25 24.72
C ILE A 166 -0.56 -57.67 24.18
N GLN A 167 -0.51 -57.86 22.86
CA GLN A 167 -0.70 -59.16 22.26
C GLN A 167 0.35 -60.18 22.71
N ALA A 168 1.62 -59.76 22.79
CA ALA A 168 2.70 -60.60 23.30
C ALA A 168 2.50 -60.97 24.78
N TYR A 169 2.08 -60.02 25.62
CA TYR A 169 1.73 -60.29 27.03
C TYR A 169 0.59 -61.30 27.15
N GLN A 170 -0.47 -61.16 26.36
CA GLN A 170 -1.60 -62.11 26.36
C GLN A 170 -1.17 -63.52 25.96
N LEU A 171 -0.29 -63.66 24.95
CA LEU A 171 0.25 -64.96 24.56
C LEU A 171 1.04 -65.61 25.70
N LYS A 172 1.87 -64.81 26.40
CA LYS A 172 2.63 -65.30 27.55
C LYS A 172 1.76 -65.67 28.73
N GLU A 173 0.68 -64.94 29.00
CA GLU A 173 -0.27 -65.32 30.04
C GLU A 173 -0.99 -66.63 29.71
N ASN A 174 -1.37 -66.83 28.45
CA ASN A 174 -1.96 -68.09 27.99
C ASN A 174 -0.99 -69.28 28.11
N GLU A 175 0.28 -69.09 27.79
CA GLU A 175 1.33 -70.10 28.02
C GLU A 175 1.45 -70.41 29.53
N LEU A 176 1.51 -69.39 30.37
CA LEU A 176 1.64 -69.54 31.83
C LEU A 176 0.44 -70.28 32.43
N GLU A 177 -0.77 -69.97 31.98
CA GLU A 177 -2.00 -70.64 32.37
C GLU A 177 -2.01 -72.13 31.96
N SER A 178 -1.45 -72.45 30.79
CA SER A 178 -1.29 -73.84 30.35
C SER A 178 -0.35 -74.63 31.28
N TYR A 179 0.75 -74.02 31.73
CA TYR A 179 1.66 -74.62 32.70
C TYR A 179 1.01 -74.78 34.07
N ARG A 180 0.24 -73.78 34.53
CA ARG A 180 -0.52 -73.87 35.79
C ARG A 180 -1.46 -75.06 35.80
N ARG A 181 -2.27 -75.24 34.75
CA ARG A 181 -3.17 -76.41 34.61
C ARG A 181 -2.43 -77.74 34.58
N LEU A 182 -1.28 -77.81 33.91
CA LEU A 182 -0.47 -79.04 33.87
C LEU A 182 0.05 -79.40 35.27
N LEU A 183 0.55 -78.42 36.02
CA LEU A 183 1.06 -78.62 37.38
C LEU A 183 -0.05 -78.97 38.38
N GLU A 184 -1.23 -78.38 38.23
CA GLU A 184 -2.43 -78.70 39.03
C GLU A 184 -2.87 -80.16 38.81
N MET A 185 -2.90 -80.62 37.56
CA MET A 185 -3.25 -82.00 37.22
C MET A 185 -2.29 -83.04 37.81
N HIS A 186 -1.00 -82.71 37.95
CA HIS A 186 -0.01 -83.58 38.58
C HIS A 186 -0.01 -83.49 40.13
N GLY A 187 -0.89 -82.68 40.73
CA GLY A 187 -0.97 -82.49 42.18
C GLY A 187 0.24 -81.77 42.78
N ILE A 188 1.09 -81.18 41.95
CA ILE A 188 2.30 -80.43 42.36
C ILE A 188 1.92 -78.98 42.71
N TRP A 189 0.80 -78.49 42.17
CA TRP A 189 0.26 -77.17 42.46
C TRP A 189 -1.11 -77.33 43.13
N GLN A 190 -1.19 -76.96 44.42
CA GLN A 190 -2.45 -76.78 45.14
C GLN A 190 -2.60 -75.31 45.47
N ASN A 191 -3.78 -74.77 45.25
CA ASN A 191 -4.06 -73.34 45.26
C ASN A 191 -4.01 -72.76 46.68
N GLU A 192 -2.82 -72.40 47.17
CA GLU A 192 -2.67 -71.54 48.35
C GLU A 192 -2.81 -70.08 47.92
N ASN A 193 -4.06 -69.62 47.70
CA ASN A 193 -4.55 -68.23 47.87
C ASN A 193 -5.86 -68.01 47.10
N PRO A 194 -7.04 -68.01 47.77
CA PRO A 194 -8.30 -67.67 47.11
C PRO A 194 -8.57 -66.16 47.16
N ILE A 195 -7.62 -65.28 46.85
CA ILE A 195 -7.91 -63.85 46.60
C ILE A 195 -6.90 -63.26 45.60
N VAL A 196 -7.17 -63.43 44.31
CA VAL A 196 -6.90 -62.37 43.31
C VAL A 196 -8.11 -62.29 42.39
N ASN A 197 -9.27 -61.98 42.98
CA ASN A 197 -10.30 -61.30 42.21
C ASN A 197 -9.77 -59.90 41.92
N GLN A 198 -9.59 -59.61 40.63
CA GLN A 198 -9.58 -58.26 40.05
C GLN A 198 -9.03 -57.16 40.97
N GLN A 199 -7.72 -57.09 41.11
CA GLN A 199 -7.09 -55.79 41.29
C GLN A 199 -6.62 -55.34 39.91
N GLN A 200 -7.56 -54.75 39.17
CA GLN A 200 -7.18 -53.62 38.32
C GLN A 200 -6.46 -52.65 39.26
N GLU A 201 -5.17 -52.43 39.05
CA GLU A 201 -4.54 -51.25 39.63
C GLU A 201 -5.39 -50.04 39.22
N PRO A 202 -5.79 -49.19 40.15
CA PRO A 202 -6.52 -47.99 39.80
C PRO A 202 -5.61 -47.19 38.87
N MET A 203 -6.12 -46.92 37.66
CA MET A 203 -5.63 -45.84 36.81
C MET A 203 -5.40 -44.64 37.74
N VAL A 204 -4.16 -44.16 37.79
CA VAL A 204 -3.81 -42.97 38.56
C VAL A 204 -4.81 -41.89 38.19
N ASN A 205 -5.58 -41.45 39.18
CA ASN A 205 -6.53 -40.35 39.06
C ASN A 205 -5.79 -39.12 38.52
N ALA A 206 -5.90 -38.88 37.22
CA ALA A 206 -5.86 -37.52 36.71
C ALA A 206 -7.16 -36.87 37.16
N THR A 207 -7.02 -35.89 38.05
CA THR A 207 -8.05 -34.96 38.51
C THR A 207 -8.98 -34.54 37.36
N PRO A 208 -10.31 -34.51 37.56
CA PRO A 208 -11.23 -34.06 36.53
C PRO A 208 -11.06 -32.56 36.33
N VAL A 209 -10.46 -32.17 35.21
CA VAL A 209 -10.75 -30.86 34.61
C VAL A 209 -11.98 -31.08 33.74
N ALA A 210 -13.07 -30.43 34.13
CA ALA A 210 -14.39 -30.52 33.53
C ALA A 210 -14.36 -30.42 32.00
N GLY A 211 -15.01 -31.37 31.33
CA GLY A 211 -15.21 -31.40 29.88
C GLY A 211 -15.49 -32.83 29.42
N GLU A 212 -16.75 -33.24 29.44
CA GLU A 212 -17.19 -34.52 28.86
C GLU A 212 -16.72 -34.63 27.40
N LEU A 213 -15.90 -35.64 27.12
CA LEU A 213 -15.57 -36.08 25.77
C LEU A 213 -16.49 -37.27 25.42
N PRO A 214 -17.26 -37.21 24.32
CA PRO A 214 -18.17 -38.29 23.91
C PRO A 214 -17.42 -39.50 23.33
N PRO A 215 -18.07 -40.69 23.27
CA PRO A 215 -17.45 -41.92 22.81
C PRO A 215 -17.04 -41.89 21.32
N ILE A 216 -15.87 -42.49 21.03
CA ILE A 216 -15.11 -42.41 19.76
C ILE A 216 -15.82 -43.11 18.57
N ALA A 217 -16.96 -43.77 18.77
CA ALA A 217 -17.73 -44.37 17.69
C ALA A 217 -18.58 -43.35 16.89
N GLU A 218 -18.93 -42.20 17.46
CA GLU A 218 -19.79 -41.20 16.81
C GLU A 218 -19.02 -40.05 16.12
N ALA A 219 -17.70 -39.94 16.32
CA ALA A 219 -16.89 -38.85 15.78
C ALA A 219 -16.32 -39.12 14.36
N LEU A 220 -16.46 -40.33 13.83
CA LEU A 220 -15.97 -40.69 12.49
C LEU A 220 -16.97 -40.38 11.35
N SER A 221 -18.24 -40.14 11.68
CA SER A 221 -19.30 -39.87 10.69
C SER A 221 -19.26 -38.46 10.08
N PRO A 222 -18.93 -37.37 10.82
CA PRO A 222 -18.94 -36.02 10.22
C PRO A 222 -17.70 -35.72 9.36
N LEU A 223 -16.57 -36.41 9.58
CA LEU A 223 -15.32 -36.15 8.86
C LEU A 223 -15.28 -36.74 7.44
N GLN A 224 -16.21 -37.63 7.08
CA GLN A 224 -16.36 -38.12 5.70
C GLN A 224 -17.29 -37.24 4.84
N GLN A 225 -18.10 -36.35 5.42
CA GLN A 225 -19.00 -35.45 4.66
C GLN A 225 -18.38 -34.09 4.31
N GLN A 226 -17.21 -33.74 4.83
CA GLN A 226 -16.53 -32.48 4.47
C GLN A 226 -15.52 -32.58 3.31
N GLN A 227 -15.38 -33.76 2.68
CA GLN A 227 -14.54 -33.90 1.48
C GLN A 227 -15.21 -33.46 0.17
N GLN A 228 -16.38 -32.84 0.20
CA GLN A 228 -17.08 -32.35 -1.00
C GLN A 228 -17.60 -30.93 -0.82
N TYR A 229 -16.71 -29.95 -0.90
CA TYR A 229 -17.03 -28.63 -1.43
C TYR A 229 -15.91 -28.15 -2.36
N PRO A 230 -16.23 -27.39 -3.42
CA PRO A 230 -15.36 -27.21 -4.57
C PRO A 230 -14.15 -26.34 -4.24
N HIS A 231 -13.05 -26.59 -4.94
CA HIS A 231 -11.99 -25.61 -5.16
C HIS A 231 -12.61 -24.31 -5.71
N GLU A 232 -12.77 -23.30 -4.87
CA GLU A 232 -12.82 -21.92 -5.34
C GLU A 232 -11.48 -21.26 -5.11
N ASP A 233 -10.97 -20.73 -6.20
CA ASP A 233 -9.67 -20.09 -6.39
C ASP A 233 -9.61 -18.81 -5.53
N GLY A 234 -8.80 -18.86 -4.46
CA GLY A 234 -8.69 -17.80 -3.44
C GLY A 234 -8.15 -16.45 -3.96
N THR A 235 -7.82 -16.39 -5.24
CA THR A 235 -7.30 -15.19 -5.91
C THR A 235 -8.40 -14.18 -6.24
N MET A 236 -9.67 -14.59 -6.35
CA MET A 236 -10.80 -13.70 -6.72
C MET A 236 -11.52 -13.03 -5.53
N ALA A 237 -11.43 -13.60 -4.33
CA ALA A 237 -12.18 -13.13 -3.16
C ALA A 237 -11.59 -11.84 -2.57
N HIS A 238 -10.26 -11.69 -2.54
CA HIS A 238 -9.62 -10.45 -2.08
C HIS A 238 -9.81 -9.28 -3.05
N GLN A 239 -10.05 -9.55 -4.34
CA GLN A 239 -10.26 -8.52 -5.34
C GLN A 239 -11.68 -7.93 -5.27
N ARG A 240 -12.70 -8.73 -4.93
CA ARG A 240 -14.08 -8.22 -4.70
C ARG A 240 -14.23 -7.37 -3.44
N THR A 241 -13.54 -7.70 -2.36
CA THR A 241 -13.64 -6.94 -1.10
C THR A 241 -13.00 -5.55 -1.22
N LEU A 242 -11.94 -5.41 -2.03
CA LEU A 242 -11.36 -4.12 -2.37
C LEU A 242 -12.26 -3.30 -3.32
N GLU A 243 -12.89 -3.93 -4.32
CA GLU A 243 -13.81 -3.24 -5.24
C GLU A 243 -15.11 -2.75 -4.57
N GLU A 244 -15.64 -3.49 -3.58
CA GLU A 244 -16.81 -3.06 -2.79
C GLU A 244 -16.49 -1.92 -1.82
N SER A 245 -15.27 -1.87 -1.28
CA SER A 245 -14.80 -0.74 -0.47
C SER A 245 -14.70 0.54 -1.29
N PHE A 246 -14.15 0.47 -2.51
CA PHE A 246 -14.00 1.64 -3.39
C PHE A 246 -15.34 2.14 -3.97
N ARG A 247 -16.37 1.30 -4.03
CA ARG A 247 -17.70 1.68 -4.57
C ARG A 247 -18.56 2.42 -3.56
N ASN A 248 -18.34 2.22 -2.27
CA ASN A 248 -19.09 2.89 -1.20
C ASN A 248 -18.58 4.31 -0.91
N ASP A 249 -17.31 4.61 -1.21
CA ASP A 249 -16.73 5.95 -1.00
C ASP A 249 -16.98 6.94 -2.15
N LEU A 250 -17.60 6.51 -3.26
CA LEU A 250 -17.95 7.38 -4.40
C LEU A 250 -19.42 7.84 -4.42
N ASN A 251 -20.21 7.52 -3.40
CA ASN A 251 -21.66 7.79 -3.38
C ASN A 251 -22.12 8.69 -2.22
N VAL A 252 -21.26 9.63 -1.79
CA VAL A 252 -21.59 10.75 -0.90
C VAL A 252 -21.05 12.05 -1.48
#